data_AF-L9KHJ1-F1
#
_entry.id   AF-L9KHJ1-F1
#
_cell.length_a   1.000
_cell.length_b   1.000
_cell.length_c   1.000
_cell.angle_alpha   90.00
_cell.angle_beta   90.00
_cell.angle_gamma   90.00
#
_symmetry.space_group_name_H-M   'P 1'
#
loop_
_entity.id
_entity.type
_entity.pdbx_description
1 polymer ?
#
loop_
_entity_poly.entity_id
_entity_poly.type
_entity_poly.pdbx_seq_one_letter_code
_entity_poly.pdbx_strand_id
1 'polypeptide(L)'
;MGLGAVPGRQAAFREGLEQAVQYAKTLGCPRIHLMAGRIPRGADRSVVKGEMEMVFLENLRHAAGVLAQENLVGLLEPINTRITDPQYFLDTPQQAAAILQKVGRPNLQLQMDMFHWQIMDGNLTGNIREFLPIVGHVQVAQVPGRGEPDSPGELNFPYLFQLLEDEGYTGFVGCEYRPRGDTAEGLSWLRSYWDRHGHPQAGQ
;
A
#
# COMPACT_ATOMS: atom_id res chain seq x y z
N MET A 1 13.96 5.25 -4.53
CA MET A 1 12.87 5.83 -3.71
C MET A 1 11.90 6.54 -4.63
N GLY A 2 10.62 6.60 -4.25
CA GLY A 2 9.54 7.17 -5.05
C GLY A 2 9.75 8.60 -5.51
N LEU A 3 9.25 8.89 -6.70
CA LEU A 3 9.35 10.19 -7.37
C LEU A 3 7.99 10.74 -7.80
N GLY A 4 6.89 10.03 -7.51
CA GLY A 4 5.56 10.38 -8.02
C GLY A 4 5.10 11.79 -7.68
N ALA A 5 5.41 12.29 -6.49
CA ALA A 5 5.01 13.59 -5.96
C ALA A 5 6.18 14.60 -5.89
N VAL A 6 7.37 14.27 -6.41
CA VAL A 6 8.58 15.08 -6.20
C VAL A 6 8.73 16.12 -7.31
N PRO A 7 8.67 17.43 -7.02
CA PRO A 7 8.77 18.46 -8.04
C PRO A 7 10.10 18.42 -8.79
N GLY A 8 10.03 18.65 -10.11
CA GLY A 8 11.18 18.59 -11.02
C GLY A 8 11.66 17.18 -11.34
N ARG A 9 10.99 16.12 -10.87
CA ARG A 9 11.36 14.71 -11.11
C ARG A 9 10.36 13.93 -11.97
N GLN A 10 9.43 14.62 -12.62
CA GLN A 10 8.40 13.99 -13.48
C GLN A 10 9.01 13.12 -14.58
N ALA A 11 10.03 13.58 -15.29
CA ALA A 11 10.68 12.79 -16.34
C ALA A 11 11.25 11.47 -15.79
N ALA A 12 11.99 11.55 -14.67
CA ALA A 12 12.55 10.37 -14.01
C ALA A 12 11.46 9.42 -13.45
N PHE A 13 10.31 9.96 -13.01
CA PHE A 13 9.16 9.12 -12.64
C PHE A 13 8.63 8.35 -13.85
N ARG A 14 8.48 9.00 -15.01
CA ARG A 14 7.96 8.38 -16.23
C ARG A 14 8.90 7.30 -16.77
N GLU A 15 10.20 7.56 -16.80
CA GLU A 15 11.22 6.55 -17.14
C GLU A 15 11.15 5.33 -16.19
N GLY A 16 11.03 5.57 -14.88
CA GLY A 16 10.88 4.50 -13.89
C GLY A 16 9.59 3.70 -14.06
N LEU A 17 8.50 4.37 -14.44
CA LEU A 17 7.22 3.73 -14.73
C LEU A 17 7.32 2.80 -15.95
N GLU A 18 7.91 3.26 -17.06
CA GLU A 18 8.10 2.44 -18.26
C GLU A 18 8.89 1.17 -17.94
N GLN A 19 9.96 1.31 -17.15
CA GLN A 19 10.74 0.17 -16.70
C GLN A 19 9.94 -0.78 -15.81
N ALA A 20 9.14 -0.26 -14.88
CA ALA A 20 8.29 -1.05 -14.01
C ALA A 20 7.22 -1.82 -14.80
N VAL A 21 6.63 -1.22 -15.83
CA VAL A 21 5.68 -1.87 -16.74
C VAL A 21 6.34 -3.04 -17.48
N GLN A 22 7.57 -2.86 -17.97
CA GLN A 22 8.31 -3.96 -18.61
C GLN A 22 8.51 -5.14 -17.66
N TYR A 23 8.90 -4.89 -16.41
CA TYR A 23 9.05 -5.94 -15.40
C TYR A 23 7.70 -6.60 -15.07
N ALA A 24 6.65 -5.81 -14.86
CA ALA A 24 5.33 -6.31 -14.54
C ALA A 24 4.80 -7.25 -15.62
N LYS A 25 4.94 -6.87 -16.90
CA LYS A 25 4.55 -7.71 -18.04
C LYS A 25 5.37 -9.00 -18.10
N THR A 26 6.68 -8.91 -17.89
CA THR A 26 7.58 -10.08 -17.94
C THR A 26 7.26 -11.08 -16.84
N LEU A 27 6.88 -10.59 -15.65
CA LEU A 27 6.59 -11.42 -14.47
C LEU A 27 5.10 -11.81 -14.36
N GLY A 28 4.23 -11.31 -15.25
CA GLY A 28 2.78 -11.45 -15.09
C GLY A 28 2.22 -10.79 -13.83
N CYS A 29 2.89 -9.76 -13.31
CA CYS A 29 2.46 -9.03 -12.13
C CYS A 29 1.39 -7.99 -12.51
N PRO A 30 0.14 -8.10 -12.01
CA PRO A 30 -0.95 -7.22 -12.45
C PRO A 30 -0.92 -5.83 -11.80
N ARG A 31 -0.05 -5.59 -10.82
CA ARG A 31 -0.09 -4.43 -9.93
C ARG A 31 1.29 -3.81 -9.75
N ILE A 32 1.36 -2.48 -9.72
CA ILE A 32 2.59 -1.72 -9.47
C ILE A 32 2.32 -0.68 -8.39
N HIS A 33 3.10 -0.68 -7.30
CA HIS A 33 3.08 0.41 -6.33
C HIS A 33 3.80 1.66 -6.89
N LEU A 34 3.05 2.75 -7.02
CA LEU A 34 3.50 4.07 -7.47
C LEU A 34 3.92 4.93 -6.26
N MET A 35 5.15 4.74 -5.79
CA MET A 35 5.66 5.46 -4.62
C MET A 35 5.66 6.99 -4.81
N ALA A 36 5.04 7.71 -3.88
CA ALA A 36 4.92 9.17 -3.93
C ALA A 36 6.27 9.88 -3.76
N GLY A 37 7.08 9.44 -2.79
CA GLY A 37 8.38 10.06 -2.49
C GLY A 37 8.36 10.95 -1.26
N ARG A 38 9.49 11.61 -1.01
CA ARG A 38 9.75 12.38 0.21
C ARG A 38 9.59 13.89 0.00
N ILE A 39 9.19 14.57 1.07
CA ILE A 39 9.34 16.01 1.24
C ILE A 39 10.82 16.38 0.99
N PRO A 40 11.14 17.36 0.13
CA PRO A 40 12.51 17.79 -0.12
C PRO A 40 13.25 18.17 1.16
N ARG A 41 14.55 17.84 1.22
CA ARG A 41 15.36 18.11 2.40
C ARG A 41 15.38 19.61 2.73
N GLY A 42 15.04 19.95 3.97
CA GLY A 42 15.01 21.34 4.44
C GLY A 42 13.75 22.12 4.07
N ALA A 43 12.82 21.52 3.33
CA ALA A 43 11.52 22.12 3.06
C ALA A 43 10.54 21.86 4.21
N ASP A 44 9.67 22.83 4.47
CA ASP A 44 8.52 22.66 5.35
C ASP A 44 7.41 21.93 4.58
N ARG A 45 6.89 20.84 5.14
CA ARG A 45 5.79 20.06 4.56
C ARG A 45 4.60 20.94 4.21
N SER A 46 4.20 21.87 5.07
CA SER A 46 3.04 22.74 4.85
C SER A 46 3.21 23.64 3.62
N VAL A 47 4.45 24.04 3.33
CA VAL A 47 4.80 24.91 2.19
C VAL A 47 4.78 24.12 0.89
N VAL A 48 5.39 22.92 0.86
CA VAL A 48 5.54 22.16 -0.39
C VAL A 48 4.36 21.24 -0.70
N LYS A 49 3.48 20.96 0.26
CA LYS A 49 2.38 19.99 0.09
C LYS A 49 1.53 20.26 -1.16
N GLY A 50 1.19 21.52 -1.43
CA GLY A 50 0.38 21.88 -2.60
C GLY A 50 1.07 21.58 -3.93
N GLU A 51 2.34 21.95 -4.06
CA GLU A 51 3.13 21.66 -5.26
C GLU A 51 3.33 20.15 -5.46
N MET A 52 3.66 19.44 -4.38
CA MET A 52 3.83 17.98 -4.43
C MET A 52 2.55 17.26 -4.81
N GLU A 53 1.40 17.69 -4.30
CA GLU A 53 0.10 17.14 -4.69
C GLU A 53 -0.19 17.38 -6.17
N MET A 54 0.07 18.59 -6.68
CA MET A 54 -0.10 18.90 -8.10
C MET A 54 0.76 18.00 -9.00
N VAL A 55 2.04 17.82 -8.65
CA VAL A 55 2.96 16.92 -9.36
C VAL A 55 2.49 15.48 -9.29
N PHE A 56 1.98 15.05 -8.13
CA PHE A 56 1.49 13.68 -7.97
C PHE A 56 0.26 13.42 -8.83
N LEU A 57 -0.70 14.34 -8.86
CA LEU A 57 -1.87 14.24 -9.72
C LEU A 57 -1.50 14.18 -11.21
N GLU A 58 -0.50 14.96 -11.64
CA GLU A 58 0.01 14.93 -13.02
C GLU A 58 0.59 13.54 -13.35
N ASN A 59 1.51 13.06 -12.51
CA ASN A 59 2.19 11.79 -12.70
C ASN A 59 1.25 10.59 -12.61
N LEU A 60 0.26 10.62 -11.70
CA LEU A 60 -0.75 9.56 -11.59
C LEU A 60 -1.69 9.53 -12.79
N ARG A 61 -2.08 10.68 -13.35
CA ARG A 61 -2.89 10.70 -14.59
C ARG A 61 -2.11 10.12 -15.77
N HIS A 62 -0.82 10.43 -15.87
CA HIS A 62 0.05 9.83 -16.86
C HIS A 62 0.18 8.31 -16.64
N ALA A 63 0.47 7.89 -15.40
CA ALA A 63 0.60 6.49 -15.05
C ALA A 63 -0.67 5.69 -15.32
N ALA A 64 -1.84 6.22 -14.97
CA ALA A 64 -3.11 5.57 -15.26
C ALA A 64 -3.31 5.31 -16.77
N GLY A 65 -2.89 6.25 -17.63
CA GLY A 65 -2.95 6.08 -19.08
C GLY A 65 -2.05 4.96 -19.58
N VAL A 66 -0.79 4.93 -19.13
CA VAL A 66 0.19 3.89 -19.49
C VAL A 66 -0.25 2.52 -18.99
N LEU A 67 -0.65 2.42 -17.72
CA LEU A 67 -1.06 1.17 -17.10
C LEU A 67 -2.33 0.58 -17.72
N ALA A 68 -3.28 1.44 -18.13
CA ALA A 68 -4.51 1.00 -18.79
C ALA A 68 -4.26 0.32 -20.14
N GLN A 69 -3.25 0.77 -20.90
CA GLN A 69 -2.87 0.14 -22.18
C GLN A 69 -2.39 -1.30 -22.01
N GLU A 70 -1.94 -1.64 -20.80
CA GLU A 70 -1.31 -2.92 -20.47
C GLU A 70 -2.15 -3.76 -19.49
N ASN A 71 -3.39 -3.33 -19.20
CA ASN A 71 -4.29 -3.94 -18.21
C ASN A 71 -3.66 -4.07 -16.81
N LEU A 72 -2.84 -3.10 -16.42
CA LEU A 72 -2.19 -3.04 -15.11
C LEU A 72 -2.92 -2.07 -14.16
N VAL A 73 -2.79 -2.35 -12.86
CA VAL A 73 -3.31 -1.50 -11.78
C VAL A 73 -2.16 -0.79 -11.06
N GLY A 74 -2.31 0.51 -10.85
CA GLY A 74 -1.42 1.31 -10.00
C GLY A 74 -1.91 1.34 -8.57
N LEU A 75 -1.01 1.12 -7.61
CA LEU A 75 -1.31 1.14 -6.19
C LEU A 75 -0.68 2.36 -5.51
N LEU A 76 -1.41 3.01 -4.62
CA LEU A 76 -0.92 4.10 -3.77
C LEU A 76 -0.88 3.62 -2.32
N GLU A 77 0.30 3.63 -1.70
CA GLU A 77 0.48 3.21 -0.31
C GLU A 77 0.79 4.41 0.59
N PRO A 78 -0.08 4.73 1.55
CA PRO A 78 0.26 5.64 2.64
C PRO A 78 1.31 5.02 3.57
N ILE A 79 2.42 5.73 3.82
CA ILE A 79 3.50 5.25 4.70
C ILE A 79 3.53 6.08 5.97
N ASN A 80 3.64 5.43 7.13
CA ASN A 80 3.67 6.15 8.40
C ASN A 80 4.92 7.03 8.57
N THR A 81 4.71 8.23 9.08
CA THR A 81 5.76 9.23 9.29
C THR A 81 6.30 9.24 10.72
N ARG A 82 5.71 8.44 11.62
CA ARG A 82 6.15 8.32 13.00
C ARG A 82 7.42 7.50 13.14
N ILE A 83 7.50 6.36 12.43
CA ILE A 83 8.64 5.43 12.59
C ILE A 83 9.22 4.89 11.28
N THR A 84 8.47 4.89 10.17
CA THR A 84 8.96 4.34 8.90
C THR A 84 9.71 5.40 8.10
N ASP A 85 9.05 6.51 7.80
CA ASP A 85 9.65 7.57 6.99
C ASP A 85 9.05 8.95 7.35
N PRO A 86 9.68 9.71 8.26
CA PRO A 86 9.20 11.03 8.69
C PRO A 86 9.02 12.05 7.58
N GLN A 87 9.62 11.82 6.41
CA GLN A 87 9.56 12.74 5.28
C GLN A 87 8.66 12.22 4.15
N TYR A 88 7.98 11.09 4.28
CA TYR A 88 7.14 10.60 3.19
C TYR A 88 5.93 11.51 2.94
N PHE A 89 5.55 11.69 1.67
CA PHE A 89 4.50 12.65 1.29
C PHE A 89 3.07 12.16 1.54
N LEU A 90 2.83 10.87 1.28
CA LEU A 90 1.51 10.25 1.33
C LEU A 90 1.41 9.42 2.62
N ASP A 91 0.75 9.91 3.67
CA ASP A 91 0.88 9.30 5.00
C ASP A 91 -0.43 8.87 5.68
N THR A 92 -1.58 9.18 5.11
CA THR A 92 -2.88 8.70 5.60
C THR A 92 -3.76 8.11 4.49
N PRO A 93 -4.65 7.15 4.82
CA PRO A 93 -5.64 6.65 3.87
C PRO A 93 -6.56 7.75 3.32
N GLN A 94 -6.94 8.74 4.14
CA GLN A 94 -7.78 9.86 3.70
C GLN A 94 -7.10 10.71 2.64
N GLN A 95 -5.79 10.98 2.78
CA GLN A 95 -5.02 11.71 1.78
C GLN A 95 -4.98 10.92 0.47
N ALA A 96 -4.70 9.61 0.53
CA ALA A 96 -4.67 8.75 -0.65
C ALA A 96 -6.03 8.64 -1.34
N ALA A 97 -7.11 8.47 -0.58
CA ALA A 97 -8.47 8.44 -1.10
C ALA A 97 -8.83 9.76 -1.81
N ALA A 98 -8.50 10.91 -1.21
CA ALA A 98 -8.71 12.22 -1.83
C ALA A 98 -7.92 12.39 -3.14
N ILE A 99 -6.68 11.89 -3.19
CA ILE A 99 -5.87 11.90 -4.42
C ILE A 99 -6.48 10.99 -5.49
N LEU A 100 -6.85 9.76 -5.16
CA LEU A 100 -7.50 8.83 -6.09
C LEU A 100 -8.79 9.42 -6.67
N GLN A 101 -9.61 10.07 -5.83
CA GLN A 101 -10.81 10.77 -6.26
C GLN A 101 -10.50 11.91 -7.24
N LYS A 102 -9.48 12.74 -6.97
CA LYS A 102 -9.05 13.84 -7.86
C LYS A 102 -8.45 13.36 -9.18
N VAL A 103 -7.82 12.19 -9.21
CA VAL A 103 -7.30 11.59 -10.43
C VAL A 103 -8.45 10.99 -11.27
N GLY A 104 -9.44 10.36 -10.63
CA GLY A 104 -10.64 9.84 -11.29
C GLY A 104 -10.32 8.74 -12.31
N ARG A 105 -9.48 7.78 -11.92
CA ARG A 105 -9.06 6.65 -12.76
C ARG A 105 -9.27 5.32 -12.03
N PRO A 106 -10.09 4.40 -12.57
CA PRO A 106 -10.46 3.17 -11.86
C PRO A 106 -9.31 2.15 -11.76
N ASN A 107 -8.29 2.26 -12.61
CA ASN A 107 -7.08 1.43 -12.55
C ASN A 107 -6.01 1.98 -11.59
N LEU A 108 -6.34 2.96 -10.75
CA LEU A 108 -5.55 3.36 -9.61
C LEU A 108 -6.33 3.03 -8.34
N GLN A 109 -5.68 2.34 -7.41
CA GLN A 109 -6.30 1.80 -6.20
C GLN A 109 -5.42 2.06 -4.97
N LEU A 110 -6.00 1.93 -3.79
CA LEU A 110 -5.34 2.09 -2.51
C LEU A 110 -4.62 0.79 -2.12
N GLN A 111 -3.40 0.88 -1.63
CA GLN A 111 -2.71 -0.21 -0.93
C GLN A 111 -2.85 0.02 0.57
N MET A 112 -3.53 -0.90 1.23
CA MET A 112 -3.79 -0.86 2.66
C MET A 112 -2.74 -1.67 3.41
N ASP A 113 -1.68 -1.02 3.89
CA ASP A 113 -0.81 -1.60 4.91
C ASP A 113 -1.36 -1.27 6.31
N MET A 114 -1.89 -2.29 7.00
CA MET A 114 -2.45 -2.17 8.34
C MET A 114 -1.42 -1.67 9.37
N PHE A 115 -0.13 -1.95 9.18
CA PHE A 115 0.93 -1.45 10.05
C PHE A 115 1.05 0.07 9.93
N HIS A 116 1.05 0.60 8.71
CA HIS A 116 1.10 2.04 8.48
C HIS A 116 -0.16 2.74 9.00
N TRP A 117 -1.33 2.18 8.75
CA TRP A 117 -2.60 2.78 9.16
C TRP A 117 -2.77 2.79 10.67
N GLN A 118 -2.46 1.68 11.36
CA GLN A 118 -2.54 1.63 12.82
C GLN A 118 -1.64 2.67 13.46
N ILE A 119 -0.41 2.79 12.97
CA ILE A 119 0.56 3.73 13.53
C ILE A 119 0.13 5.17 13.29
N MET A 120 -0.56 5.52 12.22
CA MET A 120 -0.97 6.91 11.93
C MET A 120 -2.32 7.24 12.55
N ASP A 121 -3.37 6.55 12.12
CA ASP A 121 -4.75 6.96 12.38
C ASP A 121 -5.54 5.95 13.22
N GLY A 122 -5.01 4.73 13.42
CA GLY A 122 -5.72 3.68 14.14
C GLY A 122 -7.06 3.39 13.49
N ASN A 123 -8.11 3.22 14.32
CA ASN A 123 -9.50 3.06 13.88
C ASN A 123 -9.67 2.05 12.73
N LEU A 124 -8.92 0.94 12.76
CA LEU A 124 -8.82 0.04 11.61
C LEU A 124 -10.17 -0.48 11.15
N THR A 125 -11.07 -0.85 12.07
CA THR A 125 -12.42 -1.31 11.68
C THR A 125 -13.19 -0.28 10.85
N GLY A 126 -13.18 0.99 11.30
CA GLY A 126 -13.87 2.07 10.59
C GLY A 126 -13.21 2.37 9.25
N ASN A 127 -11.88 2.50 9.24
CA ASN A 127 -11.11 2.80 8.04
C ASN A 127 -11.20 1.67 7.00
N ILE A 128 -11.18 0.39 7.41
CA ILE A 128 -11.36 -0.75 6.51
C ILE A 128 -12.73 -0.64 5.84
N ARG A 129 -13.82 -0.50 6.61
CA ARG A 129 -15.17 -0.37 6.05
C ARG A 129 -15.32 0.80 5.09
N GLU A 130 -14.70 1.93 5.41
CA GLU A 130 -14.77 3.14 4.59
C GLU A 130 -13.99 3.00 3.28
N PHE A 131 -12.77 2.47 3.33
CA PHE A 131 -11.84 2.52 2.20
C PHE A 131 -11.70 1.22 1.41
N LEU A 132 -12.16 0.07 1.93
CA LEU A 132 -12.05 -1.22 1.24
C LEU A 132 -12.59 -1.21 -0.21
N PRO A 133 -13.67 -0.47 -0.56
CA PRO A 133 -14.15 -0.40 -1.95
C PRO A 133 -13.14 0.14 -2.97
N ILE A 134 -12.10 0.86 -2.53
CA ILE A 134 -11.03 1.39 -3.38
C ILE A 134 -9.69 0.68 -3.16
N VAL A 135 -9.63 -0.34 -2.29
CA VAL A 135 -8.40 -1.08 -1.97
C VAL A 135 -8.12 -2.14 -3.04
N GLY A 136 -6.91 -2.06 -3.60
CA GLY A 136 -6.40 -3.03 -4.58
C GLY A 136 -5.46 -4.07 -3.98
N HIS A 137 -4.90 -3.81 -2.80
CA HIS A 137 -4.02 -4.76 -2.11
C HIS A 137 -3.97 -4.46 -0.61
N VAL A 138 -3.79 -5.51 0.19
CA VAL A 138 -3.65 -5.43 1.65
C VAL A 138 -2.29 -5.95 2.06
N GLN A 139 -1.66 -5.33 3.04
CA GLN A 139 -0.45 -5.82 3.71
C GLN A 139 -0.64 -5.83 5.23
N VAL A 140 0.09 -6.74 5.88
CA VAL A 140 0.00 -6.97 7.32
C VAL A 140 1.36 -7.13 7.96
N ALA A 141 1.52 -6.46 9.10
CA ALA A 141 2.60 -6.67 10.06
C ALA A 141 2.13 -6.21 11.45
N GLN A 142 2.64 -6.85 12.50
CA GLN A 142 2.27 -6.50 13.87
C GLN A 142 2.85 -5.15 14.30
N VAL A 143 2.11 -4.41 15.13
CA VAL A 143 2.50 -3.10 15.65
C VAL A 143 2.89 -3.23 17.13
N PRO A 144 3.96 -2.54 17.59
CA PRO A 144 4.82 -1.61 16.84
C PRO A 144 6.04 -2.26 16.16
N GLY A 145 6.31 -3.55 16.42
CA GLY A 145 7.57 -4.20 16.05
C GLY A 145 7.75 -4.52 14.55
N ARG A 146 6.69 -4.38 13.74
CA ARG A 146 6.63 -4.83 12.34
C ARG A 146 6.97 -6.32 12.18
N GLY A 147 6.59 -7.14 13.18
CA GLY A 147 6.83 -8.59 13.23
C GLY A 147 5.67 -9.41 12.69
N GLU A 148 5.71 -10.73 12.90
CA GLU A 148 4.65 -11.65 12.46
C GLU A 148 3.28 -11.25 13.03
N PRO A 149 2.16 -11.50 12.33
CA PRO A 149 0.81 -11.24 12.84
C PRO A 149 0.48 -11.86 14.21
N ASP A 150 1.08 -12.99 14.59
CA ASP A 150 0.92 -13.62 15.91
C ASP A 150 1.97 -13.18 16.95
N SER A 151 2.90 -12.31 16.59
CA SER A 151 3.87 -11.78 17.54
C SER A 151 3.19 -10.84 18.56
N PRO A 152 3.77 -10.63 19.76
CA PRO A 152 3.25 -9.69 20.73
C PRO A 152 3.12 -8.28 20.12
N GLY A 153 1.94 -7.70 20.25
CA GLY A 153 1.61 -6.37 19.75
C GLY A 153 0.17 -5.99 20.03
N GLU A 154 -0.26 -4.88 19.46
CA GLU A 154 -1.57 -4.29 19.74
C GLU A 154 -2.68 -4.71 18.77
N LEU A 155 -2.34 -5.31 17.62
CA LEU A 155 -3.33 -5.70 16.62
C LEU A 155 -3.82 -7.14 16.81
N ASN A 156 -5.14 -7.31 16.80
CA ASN A 156 -5.82 -8.60 16.77
C ASN A 156 -6.06 -9.05 15.32
N PHE A 157 -5.09 -9.72 14.71
CA PHE A 157 -5.20 -10.17 13.32
C PHE A 157 -6.31 -11.19 13.03
N PRO A 158 -6.62 -12.17 13.90
CA PRO A 158 -7.79 -13.01 13.71
C PRO A 158 -9.09 -12.19 13.48
N TYR A 159 -9.29 -11.14 14.26
CA TYR A 159 -10.43 -10.23 14.06
C TYR A 159 -10.33 -9.44 12.74
N LEU A 160 -9.14 -8.92 12.41
CA LEU A 160 -8.95 -8.12 11.19
C LEU A 160 -9.10 -8.95 9.91
N PHE A 161 -8.68 -10.21 9.91
CA PHE A 161 -8.89 -11.13 8.78
C PHE A 161 -10.37 -11.46 8.61
N GLN A 162 -11.09 -11.75 9.70
CA GLN A 162 -12.53 -11.97 9.63
C GLN A 162 -13.26 -10.73 9.10
N LEU A 163 -12.85 -9.52 9.53
CA LEU A 163 -13.41 -8.28 9.01
C LEU A 163 -13.19 -8.12 7.51
N LEU A 164 -12.01 -8.46 6.98
CA LEU A 164 -11.77 -8.43 5.53
C LEU A 164 -12.68 -9.39 4.78
N GLU A 165 -12.90 -10.59 5.31
CA GLU A 165 -13.80 -11.59 4.74
C GLU A 165 -15.26 -11.11 4.76
N ASP A 166 -15.72 -10.58 5.89
CA ASP A 166 -17.08 -10.07 6.09
C ASP A 166 -17.40 -8.89 5.15
N GLU A 167 -16.41 -8.03 4.90
CA GLU A 167 -16.52 -6.90 3.97
C GLU A 167 -16.22 -7.30 2.51
N GLY A 168 -15.97 -8.59 2.24
CA GLY A 168 -15.90 -9.16 0.90
C GLY A 168 -14.57 -8.94 0.17
N TYR A 169 -13.46 -8.74 0.87
CA TYR A 169 -12.14 -8.64 0.24
C TYR A 169 -11.68 -10.01 -0.30
N THR A 170 -11.41 -10.07 -1.61
CA THR A 170 -10.98 -11.32 -2.29
C THR A 170 -9.55 -11.23 -2.86
N GLY A 171 -8.80 -10.17 -2.52
CA GLY A 171 -7.44 -9.97 -3.01
C GLY A 171 -6.39 -10.65 -2.15
N PHE A 172 -5.13 -10.56 -2.56
CA PHE A 172 -4.00 -11.06 -1.77
C PHE A 172 -3.74 -10.19 -0.53
N VAL A 173 -3.33 -10.85 0.56
CA VAL A 173 -2.79 -10.23 1.78
C VAL A 173 -1.27 -10.43 1.80
N GLY A 174 -0.51 -9.36 1.62
CA GLY A 174 0.95 -9.36 1.65
C GLY A 174 1.50 -9.40 3.07
N CYS A 175 2.43 -10.33 3.32
CA CYS A 175 3.09 -10.51 4.61
C CYS A 175 4.36 -9.64 4.70
N GLU A 176 4.21 -8.31 4.77
CA GLU A 176 5.34 -7.36 4.79
C GLU A 176 5.84 -7.07 6.22
N TYR A 177 6.36 -8.11 6.88
CA TYR A 177 6.94 -7.99 8.20
C TYR A 177 8.42 -8.43 8.23
N ARG A 178 9.10 -8.11 9.32
CA ARG A 178 10.45 -8.58 9.63
C ARG A 178 10.33 -9.80 10.53
N PRO A 179 10.69 -11.00 10.06
CA PRO A 179 10.67 -12.19 10.91
C PRO A 179 11.52 -11.98 12.18
N ARG A 180 11.03 -12.44 13.33
CA ARG A 180 11.77 -12.36 14.60
C ARG A 180 12.98 -13.30 14.65
N GLY A 181 12.92 -14.38 13.87
CA GLY A 181 13.95 -15.41 13.79
C GLY A 181 13.91 -16.08 12.41
N ASP A 182 14.00 -17.40 12.38
CA ASP A 182 13.83 -18.14 11.13
C ASP A 182 12.43 -17.92 10.55
N THR A 183 12.38 -17.68 9.24
CA THR A 183 11.12 -17.34 8.56
C THR A 183 10.16 -18.52 8.54
N ALA A 184 10.64 -19.74 8.28
CA ALA A 184 9.77 -20.92 8.15
C ALA A 184 9.19 -21.35 9.52
N GLU A 185 9.99 -21.19 10.58
CA GLU A 185 9.55 -21.41 11.96
C GLU A 185 8.43 -20.43 12.34
N GLY A 186 8.54 -19.15 11.94
CA GLY A 186 7.58 -18.08 12.21
C GLY A 186 6.24 -18.16 11.48
N LEU A 187 6.01 -19.15 10.60
CA LEU A 187 4.75 -19.30 9.84
C LEU A 187 3.64 -20.04 10.61
N SER A 188 3.73 -20.18 11.94
CA SER A 188 2.70 -20.80 12.78
C SER A 188 1.33 -20.16 12.64
N TRP A 189 1.29 -18.83 12.54
CA TRP A 189 0.05 -18.07 12.38
C TRP A 189 -0.67 -18.40 11.07
N LEU A 190 0.08 -18.57 9.99
CA LEU A 190 -0.45 -18.86 8.66
C LEU A 190 -1.00 -20.29 8.59
N ARG A 191 -0.26 -21.26 9.15
CA ARG A 191 -0.74 -22.64 9.33
C ARG A 191 -2.06 -22.67 10.11
N SER A 192 -2.10 -21.97 11.25
CA SER A 192 -3.31 -21.88 12.09
C SER A 192 -4.49 -21.21 11.38
N TYR A 193 -4.24 -20.26 10.49
CA TYR A 193 -5.27 -19.63 9.67
C TYR A 193 -5.88 -20.65 8.68
N TRP A 194 -5.04 -21.34 7.90
CA TRP A 194 -5.53 -22.35 6.94
C TRP A 194 -6.17 -23.57 7.58
N ASP A 195 -5.72 -24.00 8.76
CA ASP A 195 -6.37 -25.10 9.48
C ASP A 195 -7.82 -24.78 9.87
N ARG A 196 -8.15 -23.48 10.03
CA ARG A 196 -9.52 -23.02 10.31
C ARG A 196 -10.36 -22.75 9.06
N HIS A 197 -9.75 -22.31 7.97
CA HIS A 197 -10.46 -21.82 6.77
C HIS A 197 -10.32 -22.75 5.55
N GLY A 198 -9.56 -23.84 5.69
CA GLY A 198 -9.19 -24.72 4.59
C GLY A 198 -7.87 -24.30 3.93
N HIS A 199 -7.11 -25.29 3.49
CA HIS A 199 -5.88 -25.05 2.74
C HIS A 199 -6.23 -24.69 1.28
N PRO A 200 -5.55 -23.70 0.68
CA PRO A 200 -5.74 -23.37 -0.72
C PRO A 200 -5.41 -24.56 -1.60
N GLN A 201 -6.23 -24.83 -2.61
CA GLN A 201 -5.90 -25.83 -3.63
C GLN A 201 -4.77 -25.30 -4.51
N ALA A 202 -3.77 -26.13 -4.80
CA ALA A 202 -2.65 -25.73 -5.64
C ALA A 202 -3.16 -25.24 -7.01
N GLY A 203 -2.88 -23.97 -7.35
CA GLY A 203 -3.20 -23.38 -8.66
C GLY A 203 -4.37 -22.39 -8.69
N GLN A 204 -4.87 -21.92 -7.54
CA GLN A 204 -5.77 -20.76 -7.43
C GLN A 204 -5.04 -19.52 -6.90
#